data_AF-A0A2Z6AJT9-F1
#
_entry.id   AF-A0A2Z6AJT9-F1
#
_cell.length_a   1.000
_cell.length_b   1.000
_cell.length_c   1.000
_cell.angle_alpha   90.00
_cell.angle_beta   90.00
_cell.angle_gamma   90.00
#
_symmetry.space_group_name_H-M   'P 1'
#
loop_
_entity.id
_entity.type
_entity.pdbx_description
1 polymer ?
#
loop_
_entity_poly.entity_id
_entity_poly.type
_entity_poly.pdbx_seq_one_letter_code
_entity_poly.pdbx_strand_id
1 'polypeptide(L)' 'MTNIVNLRQARKAKARVDKAKTAEENRARFGRTKAQRQADSADEQRRAALLDGLKLDRDGAK' A
#
# COMPACT_ATOMS: atom_id res chain seq x y z
N MET A 1 -7.80 -46.26 10.03
CA MET A 1 -7.97 -45.19 9.03
C MET A 1 -6.99 -44.08 9.37
N THR A 2 -5.88 -43.97 8.65
CA THR A 2 -4.78 -43.05 9.00
C THR A 2 -5.02 -41.68 8.35
N ASN A 3 -5.26 -40.66 9.18
CA ASN A 3 -5.41 -39.28 8.72
C ASN A 3 -4.04 -38.72 8.33
N ILE A 4 -3.64 -38.87 7.07
CA ILE A 4 -2.41 -38.30 6.53
C ILE A 4 -2.60 -36.78 6.42
N VAL A 5 -2.12 -36.04 7.41
CA VAL A 5 -2.17 -34.57 7.40
C VAL A 5 -1.02 -34.02 6.57
N ASN A 6 -1.34 -33.26 5.53
CA ASN A 6 -0.33 -32.60 4.72
C ASN A 6 0.26 -31.38 5.44
N LEU A 7 1.42 -31.57 6.07
CA LEU A 7 2.10 -30.52 6.83
C LEU A 7 2.49 -29.30 5.96
N ARG A 8 2.70 -29.46 4.65
CA ARG A 8 3.00 -28.34 3.74
C ARG A 8 1.79 -27.42 3.60
N GLN A 9 0.59 -27.99 3.48
CA GLN A 9 -0.66 -27.21 3.41
C GLN A 9 -0.95 -26.52 4.74
N ALA A 10 -0.77 -27.23 5.86
CA ALA A 10 -0.92 -26.66 7.20
C ALA A 10 0.02 -25.47 7.43
N ARG A 11 1.30 -25.60 7.07
CA ARG A 11 2.28 -24.49 7.14
C ARG A 11 1.87 -23.30 6.25
N LYS A 12 1.40 -23.55 5.03
CA LYS A 12 0.91 -22.48 4.14
C LYS A 12 -0.31 -21.77 4.72
N ALA A 13 -1.25 -22.51 5.30
CA ALA A 13 -2.43 -21.92 5.94
C ALA A 13 -2.01 -21.01 7.11
N LYS A 14 -1.13 -21.50 7.99
CA LYS A 14 -0.58 -20.70 9.10
C LYS A 14 0.09 -19.41 8.59
N ALA A 15 0.95 -19.52 7.58
CA ALA A 15 1.63 -18.36 7.01
C ALA A 15 0.67 -17.31 6.42
N ARG A 16 -0.47 -17.73 5.84
CA ARG A 16 -1.50 -16.81 5.35
C ARG A 16 -2.20 -16.08 6.50
N VAL A 17 -2.54 -16.81 7.56
CA VAL A 17 -3.17 -16.23 8.77
C VAL A 17 -2.24 -15.23 9.44
N ASP A 18 -0.96 -15.57 9.61
CA ASP A 18 0.04 -14.69 10.22
C ASP A 18 0.23 -13.39 9.39
N LYS A 19 0.21 -13.50 8.06
CA LYS A 19 0.24 -12.34 7.15
C LYS A 19 -1.03 -11.47 7.27
N ALA A 20 -2.19 -12.09 7.44
CA ALA A 20 -3.44 -11.33 7.60
C ALA A 20 -3.45 -10.55 8.93
N LYS A 21 -3.01 -11.17 10.02
CA LYS A 21 -2.88 -10.53 11.34
C LYS A 21 -1.93 -9.34 11.31
N THR A 22 -0.73 -9.51 10.75
CA THR A 22 0.23 -8.41 10.62
C THR A 22 -0.32 -7.28 9.74
N ALA A 23 -1.08 -7.60 8.69
CA ALA A 23 -1.75 -6.57 7.88
C ALA A 23 -2.81 -5.80 8.68
N GLU A 24 -3.58 -6.48 9.54
CA GLU A 24 -4.57 -5.86 10.43
C GLU A 24 -3.91 -4.97 11.50
N GLU A 25 -2.86 -5.47 12.16
CA GLU A 25 -2.06 -4.70 13.12
C GLU A 25 -1.48 -3.44 12.47
N ASN A 26 -0.97 -3.55 11.24
CA ASN A 26 -0.45 -2.40 10.50
C ASN A 26 -1.55 -1.41 10.11
N ARG A 27 -2.78 -1.87 9.79
CA ARG A 27 -3.93 -0.97 9.57
C ARG A 27 -4.29 -0.21 10.85
N ALA A 28 -4.30 -0.90 11.99
CA ALA A 28 -4.60 -0.28 13.28
C ALA A 28 -3.50 0.71 13.71
N ARG A 29 -2.22 0.33 13.58
CA ARG A 29 -1.08 1.13 14.03
C ARG A 29 -0.81 2.35 13.14
N PHE A 30 -0.92 2.19 11.82
CA PHE A 30 -0.52 3.23 10.88
C PHE A 30 -1.72 3.92 10.20
N GLY A 31 -2.95 3.45 10.44
CA GLY A 31 -4.19 4.04 9.94
C GLY A 31 -4.40 3.98 8.42
N ARG A 32 -3.34 3.73 7.63
CA ARG A 32 -3.38 3.66 6.16
C ARG A 32 -2.69 2.40 5.65
N THR A 33 -3.36 1.74 4.71
CA THR A 33 -2.78 0.61 3.98
C THR A 33 -1.72 1.07 2.98
N LYS A 34 -0.88 0.14 2.50
CA LYS A 34 0.08 0.43 1.42
C LYS A 34 -0.62 0.94 0.15
N ALA A 35 -1.77 0.36 -0.20
CA ALA A 35 -2.55 0.76 -1.37
C ALA A 35 -3.07 2.20 -1.24
N GLN A 36 -3.59 2.57 -0.07
CA GLN A 36 -4.02 3.95 0.19
C GLN A 36 -2.86 4.95 0.10
N ARG A 37 -1.70 4.63 0.71
CA ARG A 37 -0.51 5.49 0.59
C ARG A 37 -0.03 5.65 -0.86
N GLN A 38 -0.15 4.61 -1.67
CA GLN A 38 0.22 4.68 -3.10
C GLN A 38 -0.76 5.53 -3.90
N ALA A 39 -2.06 5.41 -3.62
CA ALA A 39 -3.08 6.26 -4.23
C ALA A 39 -2.88 7.73 -3.85
N ASP A 40 -2.69 8.02 -2.55
CA ASP A 40 -2.41 9.37 -2.04
C ASP A 40 -1.16 9.96 -2.74
N SER A 41 -0.07 9.18 -2.83
CA SER A 41 1.16 9.63 -3.48
C SER A 41 0.98 9.88 -4.97
N ALA A 42 0.20 9.06 -5.68
CA ALA A 42 -0.11 9.28 -7.09
C ALA A 42 -0.99 10.53 -7.28
N ASP A 43 -1.92 10.80 -6.37
CA ASP A 43 -2.75 12.00 -6.38
C ASP A 43 -1.92 13.26 -6.13
N GLU A 44 -0.99 13.21 -5.17
CA GLU A 44 -0.03 14.28 -4.90
C GLU A 44 0.87 14.56 -6.10
N GLN A 45 1.40 13.52 -6.75
CA GLN A 45 2.21 13.66 -7.96
C GLN A 45 1.43 14.30 -9.10
N ARG A 46 0.17 13.88 -9.31
CA ARG A 46 -0.71 14.49 -10.32
C ARG A 46 -0.97 15.95 -10.02
N ARG A 47 -1.26 16.31 -8.76
CA ARG A 47 -1.44 17.70 -8.33
C ARG A 47 -0.17 18.51 -8.54
N ALA A 48 0.99 17.98 -8.17
CA ALA A 48 2.27 18.63 -8.36
C ALA A 48 2.56 18.89 -9.84
N ALA A 49 2.34 17.91 -10.71
CA ALA A 49 2.52 18.04 -12.16
C ALA A 49 1.55 19.06 -12.78
N LEU A 50 0.29 19.08 -12.34
CA LEU A 50 -0.67 20.09 -12.78
C LEU A 50 -0.23 21.50 -12.38
N LEU A 51 0.15 21.68 -11.11
CA LEU A 51 0.64 22.95 -10.60
C LEU A 51 1.89 23.40 -11.35
N ASP A 52 2.80 22.47 -11.66
CA ASP A 52 4.01 22.75 -12.42
C ASP A 52 3.70 23.20 -13.85
N GLY A 53 2.80 22.52 -14.57
CA GLY A 53 2.36 22.96 -15.89
C GLY A 53 1.55 24.26 -15.90
N LEU A 54 0.94 24.61 -14.77
CA LEU A 54 0.20 25.87 -14.56
C LEU A 54 1.07 26.99 -14.00
N LYS A 55 2.33 26.72 -13.62
CA LYS A 55 3.28 27.78 -13.29
C LYS A 55 3.54 28.57 -14.56
N LEU A 56 2.92 29.75 -14.64
CA LEU A 56 3.45 30.81 -15.45
C LEU A 56 4.73 31.24 -14.72
N ASP A 57 5.89 30.88 -15.28
CA ASP A 57 7.14 31.48 -14.83
C ASP A 57 6.94 32.99 -14.88
N ARG A 58 6.94 33.63 -13.71
CA ARG A 58 6.94 35.09 -13.58
C ARG A 58 8.30 35.66 -13.97
N ASP A 59 9.01 34.96 -14.84
CA ASP A 59 10.31 35.29 -15.44
C ASP A 59 10.16 35.64 -16.93
N GLY A 60 8.93 35.86 -17.41
CA GLY A 60 8.65 36.62 -18.63
C GLY A 60 8.47 38.13 -18.39
N ALA A 61 8.80 38.62 -17.18
CA ALA A 61 8.81 40.05 -16.86
C ALA A 61 10.19 40.65 -17.08
N LYS A 62 10.63 40.70 -18.34
CA LYS A 62 11.56 41.70 -18.87
C LYS A 62 11.51 41.75 -20.38
#